data_AF-A0A2S6X7X8-F1
#
_entry.id   AF-A0A2S6X7X8-F1
#
_cell.length_a   1.000
_cell.length_b   1.000
_cell.length_c   1.000
_cell.angle_alpha   90.00
_cell.angle_beta   90.00
_cell.angle_gamma   90.00
#
_symmetry.space_group_name_H-M   'P 1'
#
loop_
_entity.id
_entity.type
_entity.pdbx_description
1 polymer ?
#
loop_
_entity_poly.entity_id
_entity_poly.type
_entity_poly.pdbx_seq_one_letter_code
_entity_poly.pdbx_strand_id
1 'polypeptide(L)'
;MSIQYVDTDGDTWHHDPESDTYWNRYVSGEVTLDVLRASYGPLAVRDEETGRLVSEEEHRTETLLRRIIREELDRRFGTEDQ
;
A
#
# COMPACT_ATOMS: atom_id res chain seq x y z
N MET A 1 -7.83 6.13 -3.57
CA MET A 1 -6.38 6.04 -3.89
C MET A 1 -6.08 4.57 -4.04
N SER A 2 -5.48 4.15 -5.16
CA SER A 2 -5.18 2.74 -5.41
C SER A 2 -3.70 2.50 -5.16
N ILE A 3 -3.40 1.73 -4.11
CA ILE A 3 -2.03 1.35 -3.77
C ILE A 3 -1.50 0.45 -4.89
N GLN A 4 -0.31 0.78 -5.40
CA GLN A 4 0.38 -0.01 -6.41
C GLN A 4 1.44 -0.88 -5.74
N TYR A 5 1.35 -2.17 -6.00
CA TYR A 5 2.33 -3.17 -5.59
C TYR A 5 3.18 -3.55 -6.80
N VAL A 6 4.45 -3.87 -6.58
CA VAL A 6 5.38 -4.28 -7.64
C VAL A 6 6.01 -5.58 -7.19
N ASP A 7 5.95 -6.60 -8.04
CA ASP A 7 6.56 -7.89 -7.74
C ASP A 7 8.06 -7.93 -8.08
N THR A 8 8.68 -9.08 -7.84
CA THR A 8 10.10 -9.30 -8.06
C THR A 8 10.52 -9.26 -9.54
N ASP A 9 9.58 -9.50 -10.46
CA ASP A 9 9.77 -9.40 -11.91
C ASP A 9 9.56 -7.96 -12.43
N GLY A 10 9.08 -7.06 -11.57
CA GLY A 10 8.83 -5.66 -11.88
C GLY A 10 7.43 -5.39 -12.44
N ASP A 11 6.53 -6.37 -12.38
CA ASP A 11 5.15 -6.21 -12.79
C ASP A 11 4.33 -5.48 -11.72
N THR A 12 3.48 -4.56 -12.17
CA THR A 12 2.64 -3.74 -11.30
C THR A 12 1.30 -4.43 -11.05
N TRP A 13 0.97 -4.58 -9.78
CA TRP A 13 -0.28 -5.07 -9.24
C TRP A 13 -1.09 -3.92 -8.65
N HIS A 14 -2.38 -3.91 -8.93
CA HIS A 14 -3.34 -2.94 -8.42
C HIS A 14 -4.20 -3.62 -7.36
N HIS A 15 -4.31 -2.99 -6.20
CA HIS A 15 -5.22 -3.45 -5.14
C HIS A 15 -6.61 -2.84 -5.32
N ASP A 16 -7.61 -3.70 -5.35
CA ASP A 16 -9.02 -3.33 -5.22
C ASP A 16 -9.44 -3.44 -3.74
N PRO A 17 -9.69 -2.30 -3.07
CA PRO A 17 -10.07 -2.29 -1.66
C PRO A 17 -11.50 -2.78 -1.41
N GLU A 18 -12.39 -2.81 -2.41
CA GLU A 18 -13.77 -3.27 -2.22
C GLU A 18 -13.85 -4.79 -2.10
N SER A 19 -13.03 -5.50 -2.88
CA SER A 19 -12.97 -6.96 -2.92
C SER A 19 -11.79 -7.54 -2.11
N ASP A 20 -10.86 -6.71 -1.66
CA ASP A 20 -9.56 -7.08 -1.08
C ASP A 20 -8.75 -8.02 -2.00
N THR A 21 -8.78 -7.71 -3.30
CA THR A 21 -8.09 -8.49 -4.32
C THR A 21 -7.08 -7.65 -5.08
N TYR A 22 -6.20 -8.36 -5.79
CA TYR A 22 -5.10 -7.80 -6.54
C TYR A 22 -5.24 -8.26 -7.99
N TRP A 23 -4.99 -7.36 -8.91
CA TRP A 23 -5.01 -7.68 -10.34
C TRP A 23 -3.83 -7.01 -11.04
N ASN A 24 -3.34 -7.64 -12.10
CA ASN A 24 -2.43 -7.02 -13.04
C ASN A 24 -2.95 -7.24 -14.47
N ARG A 25 -2.36 -6.53 -15.45
CA ARG A 25 -2.82 -6.61 -16.84
C ARG A 25 -2.56 -7.95 -17.54
N TYR A 26 -1.74 -8.81 -16.95
CA TYR A 26 -1.28 -10.07 -17.55
C TYR A 26 -1.99 -11.29 -16.95
N VAL A 27 -2.61 -11.13 -15.79
CA VAL A 27 -3.29 -12.18 -15.04
C VAL A 27 -4.78 -12.01 -15.23
N SER A 28 -5.41 -13.04 -15.76
CA SER A 28 -6.86 -13.08 -15.93
C SER A 28 -7.51 -13.38 -14.58
N GLY A 29 -7.94 -12.33 -13.88
CA GLY A 29 -8.75 -12.43 -12.68
C GLY A 29 -8.12 -11.75 -11.46
N GLU A 30 -8.92 -11.68 -10.42
CA GLU A 30 -8.56 -11.15 -9.11
C GLU A 30 -7.92 -12.25 -8.26
N VAL A 31 -6.78 -11.94 -7.63
CA VAL A 31 -6.07 -12.85 -6.73
C VAL A 31 -5.97 -12.25 -5.33
N THR A 32 -5.92 -13.08 -4.30
CA THR A 32 -5.68 -12.61 -2.93
C THR A 32 -4.20 -12.31 -2.70
N LEU A 33 -3.90 -11.52 -1.67
CA LEU A 33 -2.52 -11.17 -1.32
C LEU A 33 -1.64 -12.40 -1.03
N ASP A 34 -2.21 -13.44 -0.40
CA ASP A 34 -1.48 -14.68 -0.09
C ASP A 34 -1.07 -15.43 -1.36
N VAL A 35 -1.98 -15.53 -2.34
CA VAL A 35 -1.70 -16.17 -3.64
C VAL A 35 -0.64 -15.38 -4.40
N LEU A 36 -0.74 -14.05 -4.35
CA LEU A 36 0.21 -13.14 -4.97
C LEU A 36 1.62 -13.35 -4.39
N ARG A 37 1.77 -13.35 -3.06
CA ARG A 37 3.07 -13.56 -2.40
C ARG A 37 3.65 -14.96 -2.61
N ALA A 38 2.79 -15.97 -2.62
CA ALA A 38 3.23 -17.35 -2.86
C ALA A 38 3.77 -17.55 -4.29
N SER A 39 3.23 -16.80 -5.26
CA SER A 39 3.57 -16.97 -6.68
C SER A 39 4.68 -16.04 -7.15
N TYR A 40 4.71 -14.79 -6.65
CA TYR A 40 5.59 -13.73 -7.16
C TYR A 40 6.57 -13.17 -6.11
N GLY A 41 6.53 -13.72 -4.88
CA GLY A 41 7.43 -13.36 -3.80
C GLY A 41 6.99 -12.12 -3.00
N PRO A 42 7.87 -11.59 -2.13
CA PRO A 42 7.58 -10.37 -1.38
C PRO A 42 7.39 -9.20 -2.35
N LEU A 43 6.40 -8.36 -2.07
CA LEU A 43 6.07 -7.23 -2.94
C LEU A 43 6.79 -5.97 -2.45
N ALA A 44 7.08 -5.07 -3.38
CA ALA A 44 7.35 -3.68 -3.08
C ALA A 44 6.06 -2.87 -3.22
N VAL A 45 5.92 -1.81 -2.44
CA VAL A 45 4.83 -0.85 -2.57
C VAL A 45 5.39 0.43 -3.16
N ARG A 46 4.69 1.02 -4.12
CA ARG A 46 5.02 2.36 -4.60
C ARG A 46 4.43 3.39 -3.64
N ASP A 47 5.31 4.05 -2.89
CA ASP A 47 4.93 5.17 -2.02
C ASP A 47 4.40 6.32 -2.89
N GLU A 48 3.14 6.72 -2.66
CA GLU A 48 2.45 7.71 -3.49
C GLU A 48 3.04 9.11 -3.35
N GLU A 49 3.72 9.40 -2.23
CA GLU A 49 4.23 10.74 -1.90
C GLU A 49 5.59 11.01 -2.53
N THR A 50 6.46 9.99 -2.55
CA THR A 50 7.85 10.07 -3.02
C THR A 50 8.05 9.37 -4.37
N GLY A 51 7.10 8.55 -4.80
CA GLY A 51 7.20 7.70 -5.99
C GLY A 51 8.20 6.55 -5.85
N ARG A 52 8.80 6.35 -4.66
CA ARG A 52 9.80 5.32 -4.43
C ARG A 52 9.15 3.96 -4.22
N LEU A 53 9.87 2.91 -4.62
CA LEU A 53 9.53 1.55 -4.25
C LEU A 53 10.13 1.27 -2.88
N VAL A 54 9.27 0.94 -1.93
CA VAL A 54 9.62 0.57 -0.56
C VAL A 54 9.14 -0.86 -0.31
N SER A 55 9.72 -1.55 0.66
CA SER A 55 9.21 -2.88 1.03
C SER A 55 7.81 -2.77 1.64
N GLU A 56 6.99 -3.82 1.55
CA GLU A 56 5.68 -3.85 2.20
C GLU A 56 5.74 -3.57 3.72
N GLU A 57 6.76 -4.09 4.41
CA GLU A 57 6.95 -3.87 5.84
C GLU A 57 7.31 -2.42 6.16
N GLU A 58 8.23 -1.84 5.37
CA GLU A 58 8.61 -0.44 5.48
C GLU A 58 7.41 0.46 5.22
N HIS A 59 6.65 0.23 4.14
CA HIS A 59 5.45 1.00 3.82
C HIS A 59 4.39 0.96 4.93
N ARG A 60 4.15 -0.23 5.51
CA ARG A 60 3.23 -0.38 6.64
C ARG A 60 3.70 0.42 7.85
N THR A 61 5.00 0.35 8.16
CA THR A 61 5.61 1.05 9.30
C THR A 61 5.54 2.56 9.09
N GLU A 62 5.92 3.06 7.91
CA GLU A 62 5.84 4.47 7.56
C GLU A 62 4.39 4.98 7.60
N THR A 63 3.44 4.22 7.06
CA THR A 63 2.01 4.59 7.09
C THR A 63 1.49 4.69 8.53
N LEU A 64 1.85 3.74 9.39
CA LEU A 64 1.49 3.77 10.81
C LEU A 64 2.12 4.98 11.53
N LEU A 65 3.40 5.25 11.29
CA LEU A 65 4.10 6.39 11.88
C LEU A 65 3.47 7.71 11.41
N ARG A 66 3.21 7.87 10.11
CA ARG A 66 2.56 9.07 9.56
C ARG A 66 1.16 9.26 10.15
N ARG A 67 0.40 8.17 10.36
CA ARG A 67 -0.90 8.22 11.01
C ARG A 67 -0.79 8.67 12.46
N ILE A 68 0.09 8.07 13.26
CA ILE A 68 0.30 8.44 14.67
C ILE A 68 0.74 9.90 14.79
N ILE A 69 1.69 10.34 13.94
CA ILE A 69 2.15 11.73 13.92
C ILE A 69 0.98 12.66 13.56
N ARG A 70 0.17 12.33 12.56
CA ARG A 70 -0.99 13.13 12.16
C ARG A 70 -2.01 13.23 13.30
N GLU A 71 -2.35 12.12 13.94
CA GLU A 71 -3.27 12.09 15.08
C GLU A 71 -2.73 12.88 16.29
N GLU A 72 -1.43 12.80 16.57
CA GLU A 72 -0.80 13.53 17.67
C GLU A 72 -0.66 15.03 17.37
N LEU A 73 -0.38 15.40 16.12
CA LEU A 73 -0.39 16.80 15.68
C LEU A 73 -1.80 17.38 15.73
N ASP A 74 -2.80 16.64 15.27
CA ASP A 74 -4.22 17.04 15.34
C ASP A 74 -4.67 17.18 16.80
N ARG A 75 -4.26 16.28 17.69
CA ARG A 75 -4.55 16.39 19.12
C ARG A 75 -3.91 17.62 19.78
N ARG A 76 -2.69 18.00 19.38
CA ARG A 76 -1.92 19.09 20.00
C ARG A 76 -2.21 20.46 19.40
N PHE A 77 -2.55 20.51 18.12
CA PHE A 77 -2.68 21.74 17.35
C PHE A 77 -4.03 21.86 16.64
N GLY A 78 -4.81 20.78 16.55
CA GLY A 78 -6.23 20.82 16.18
C GLY A 78 -7.04 21.24 17.40
N THR A 79 -7.16 22.55 17.61
CA THR A 79 -8.10 23.14 18.57
C THR A 79 -9.11 23.96 17.79
N GLU A 80 -10.38 23.53 17.88
CA GLU A 80 -11.61 24.32 17.76
C GLU A 80 -11.77 25.21 16.52
N ASP A 81 -12.57 24.75 15.55
CA ASP A 81 -13.53 25.65 14.90
C ASP A 81 -14.95 25.11 15.13
N GLN A 82 -15.75 25.98 15.73
CA GLN A 82 -17.21 25.89 15.85
C GLN A 82 -17.88 26.03 14.47
#